data_AF-A0A1F7UNC2-F1
#
_entry.id   AF-A0A1F7UNC2-F1
#
_cell.length_a   1.000
_cell.length_b   1.000
_cell.length_c   1.000
_cell.angle_alpha   90.00
_cell.angle_beta   90.00
_cell.angle_gamma   90.00
#
_symmetry.space_group_name_H-M   'P 1'
#
loop_
_entity.id
_entity.type
_entity.pdbx_description
1 polymer ?
#
loop_
_entity_poly.entity_id
_entity_poly.type
_entity_poly.pdbx_seq_one_letter_code
_entity_poly.pdbx_strand_id
1 'polypeptide(L)'
;MTTIERVKSEIIRLLEDMVGREIELLRDQLTAPPSPTLGDFAFPCFPLAKVMGKSPREVADDISGILRHKLEDHPNRFIADVRNVGPYVNFFVQADVLAKELLREIESTSKRFGTAVAKRKQSIMVEYGQPNTHKEFHIGHLRNVLVGQVISNLIKAAGHRVIQVSYINDKGAAVAKCLWAMERFHRGQRPPAGNHSAYLGKIYAEAAQKLEKNPEGEAEVRSIARKIAAGDRKWVALWKKTREWSLADFRSVFNELGARFDVTYYESEIEKKGQRIVNDLVRRGIAKIKDGAVMVDLTSEKLDEFVLRRKDGTSLYSTTDLALAERKAKDYRLDESLIVVDVRQSFYFKQLFRTLELAGYKQPLRHLAYEFVTLPEGSMSSRKGNIVSYQDFRDEVIGRAREETVSRHRDWPARKLDATARALAMAAIRYEMLHYDLDRPIVFDISRAVSFEGATGPYLQYTLARVNGIMKKGKKKGRKGEEKGKKGGRAWET
;
A
#
# COMPACT_ATOMS: atom_id res chain seq x y z
N MET A 1 -25.24 -4.15 -8.44
CA MET A 1 -24.31 -4.42 -9.55
C MET A 1 -24.00 -3.10 -10.24
N THR A 2 -22.73 -2.83 -10.51
CA THR A 2 -22.31 -1.63 -11.27
C THR A 2 -22.83 -1.71 -12.72
N THR A 3 -22.83 -0.59 -13.44
CA THR A 3 -23.24 -0.56 -14.86
C THR A 3 -22.38 -1.51 -15.69
N ILE A 4 -21.06 -1.55 -15.45
CA ILE A 4 -20.15 -2.48 -16.12
C ILE A 4 -20.48 -3.94 -15.77
N GLU A 5 -20.81 -4.26 -14.52
CA GLU A 5 -21.25 -5.61 -14.15
C GLU A 5 -22.56 -6.02 -14.84
N ARG A 6 -23.48 -5.07 -15.06
CA ARG A 6 -24.71 -5.31 -15.85
C ARG A 6 -24.38 -5.61 -17.30
N VAL A 7 -23.50 -4.82 -17.94
CA VAL A 7 -23.04 -5.06 -19.32
C VAL A 7 -22.38 -6.42 -19.45
N LYS A 8 -21.43 -6.74 -18.55
CA LYS A 8 -20.78 -8.06 -18.54
C LYS A 8 -21.78 -9.20 -18.34
N SER A 9 -22.77 -9.04 -17.45
CA SER A 9 -23.80 -10.06 -17.24
C SER A 9 -24.67 -10.26 -18.48
N GLU A 10 -24.94 -9.20 -19.24
CA GLU A 10 -25.68 -9.28 -20.48
C GLU A 10 -24.88 -10.00 -21.57
N ILE A 11 -23.58 -9.72 -21.70
CA ILE A 11 -22.68 -10.45 -22.59
C ILE A 11 -22.66 -11.94 -22.25
N ILE A 12 -22.54 -12.30 -20.97
CA ILE A 12 -22.55 -13.70 -20.54
C ILE A 12 -23.88 -14.37 -20.91
N ARG A 13 -25.03 -13.72 -20.69
CA ARG A 13 -26.34 -14.28 -21.11
C ARG A 13 -26.44 -14.52 -22.61
N LEU A 14 -25.94 -13.57 -23.41
CA LEU A 14 -25.90 -13.74 -24.87
C LEU A 14 -25.05 -14.95 -25.27
N LEU A 15 -23.91 -15.17 -24.60
CA LEU A 15 -23.06 -16.33 -24.84
C LEU A 15 -23.71 -17.64 -24.35
N GLU A 16 -24.31 -17.67 -23.16
CA GLU A 16 -25.00 -18.83 -22.59
C GLU A 16 -26.17 -19.30 -23.48
N ASP A 17 -26.91 -18.36 -24.07
CA ASP A 17 -27.97 -18.68 -25.03
C ASP A 17 -27.43 -19.40 -26.29
N MET A 18 -26.14 -19.23 -26.64
CA MET A 18 -25.52 -19.85 -27.82
C MET A 18 -24.93 -21.22 -27.53
N VAL A 19 -24.29 -21.39 -26.37
CA VAL A 19 -23.53 -22.61 -26.04
C VAL A 19 -24.30 -23.58 -25.14
N GLY A 20 -25.46 -23.17 -24.65
CA GLY A 20 -26.28 -23.91 -23.68
C GLY A 20 -25.91 -23.56 -22.25
N ARG A 21 -26.94 -23.48 -21.38
CA ARG A 21 -26.80 -23.08 -19.97
C ARG A 21 -26.07 -24.08 -19.08
N GLU A 22 -25.72 -25.25 -19.61
CA GLU A 22 -24.95 -26.27 -18.90
C GLU A 22 -23.45 -25.92 -18.84
N ILE A 23 -22.98 -25.02 -19.71
CA ILE A 23 -21.61 -24.51 -19.69
C ILE A 23 -21.57 -23.26 -18.82
N GLU A 24 -20.89 -23.34 -17.67
CA GLU A 24 -20.72 -22.19 -16.79
C GLU A 24 -19.76 -21.17 -17.42
N LEU A 25 -20.29 -19.98 -17.69
CA LEU A 25 -19.52 -18.83 -18.18
C LEU A 25 -19.44 -17.75 -17.10
N LEU A 26 -18.24 -17.19 -16.91
CA LEU A 26 -17.97 -16.24 -15.85
C LEU A 26 -17.60 -14.86 -16.41
N ARG A 27 -18.05 -13.79 -15.72
CA ARG A 27 -17.80 -12.39 -16.13
C ARG A 27 -16.31 -12.00 -16.13
N ASP A 28 -15.48 -12.71 -15.39
CA ASP A 28 -14.03 -12.49 -15.31
C ASP A 28 -13.28 -13.07 -16.51
N GLN A 29 -13.90 -13.97 -17.27
CA GLN A 29 -13.38 -14.44 -18.56
C GLN A 29 -13.43 -13.34 -19.64
N LEU A 30 -14.28 -12.32 -19.47
CA LEU A 30 -14.33 -11.16 -20.36
C LEU A 30 -13.13 -10.24 -20.12
N THR A 31 -12.33 -10.06 -21.17
CA THR A 31 -11.14 -9.20 -21.17
C THR A 31 -11.37 -7.90 -21.94
N ALA A 32 -10.51 -6.91 -21.73
CA ALA A 32 -10.44 -5.75 -22.61
C ALA A 32 -9.63 -6.09 -23.87
N PRO A 33 -10.09 -5.76 -25.09
CA PRO A 33 -9.29 -5.92 -26.29
C PRO A 33 -8.03 -5.04 -26.27
N PRO A 34 -6.96 -5.38 -27.02
CA PRO A 34 -5.72 -4.61 -27.03
C PRO A 34 -5.85 -3.25 -27.75
N SER A 35 -6.91 -3.03 -28.52
CA SER A 35 -7.21 -1.78 -29.19
C SER A 35 -8.71 -1.47 -29.11
N PRO A 36 -9.13 -0.22 -28.88
CA PRO A 36 -10.54 0.18 -28.91
C PRO A 36 -11.24 -0.10 -30.24
N THR A 37 -10.51 -0.18 -31.35
CA THR A 37 -11.08 -0.53 -32.67
C THR A 37 -11.58 -1.97 -32.74
N LEU A 38 -11.15 -2.82 -31.82
CA LEU A 38 -11.54 -4.22 -31.76
C LEU A 38 -12.77 -4.45 -30.90
N GLY A 39 -13.29 -3.42 -30.21
CA GLY A 39 -14.45 -3.52 -29.32
C GLY A 39 -14.13 -3.12 -27.89
N ASP A 40 -15.13 -3.22 -27.01
CA ASP A 40 -15.05 -2.83 -25.60
C ASP A 40 -14.78 -4.03 -24.68
N PHE A 41 -15.28 -5.21 -25.06
CA PHE A 41 -15.05 -6.47 -24.37
C PHE A 41 -14.71 -7.57 -25.37
N ALA A 42 -13.88 -8.53 -24.97
CA ALA A 42 -13.58 -9.74 -25.72
C ALA A 42 -13.81 -10.98 -24.87
N PHE A 43 -14.35 -12.04 -25.50
CA PHE A 43 -14.46 -13.36 -24.92
C PHE A 43 -13.51 -14.33 -25.63
N PRO A 44 -12.52 -14.92 -24.93
CA PRO A 44 -11.61 -15.92 -25.51
C PRO A 44 -12.33 -17.26 -25.69
N CYS A 45 -12.41 -17.77 -26.93
CA CYS A 45 -13.15 -18.99 -27.23
C CYS A 45 -12.40 -20.31 -26.94
N PHE A 46 -11.17 -20.26 -26.40
CA PHE A 46 -10.38 -21.47 -26.11
C PHE A 46 -11.08 -22.49 -25.18
N PRO A 47 -11.78 -22.08 -24.11
CA PRO A 47 -12.49 -23.03 -23.26
C PRO A 47 -13.65 -23.70 -24.00
N LEU A 48 -14.41 -22.92 -24.78
CA LEU A 48 -15.55 -23.41 -25.56
C LEU A 48 -15.12 -24.33 -26.70
N ALA A 49 -14.01 -24.03 -27.36
CA ALA A 49 -13.43 -24.84 -28.43
C ALA A 49 -13.25 -26.31 -28.02
N LYS A 50 -12.77 -26.54 -26.79
CA LYS A 50 -12.57 -27.89 -26.25
C LYS A 50 -13.89 -28.63 -26.06
N VAL A 51 -14.93 -27.93 -25.57
CA VAL A 51 -16.25 -28.52 -25.32
C VAL A 51 -16.98 -28.81 -26.63
N MET A 52 -16.84 -27.91 -27.61
CA MET A 52 -17.54 -27.98 -28.89
C MET A 52 -16.80 -28.82 -29.95
N GLY A 53 -15.58 -29.28 -29.67
CA GLY A 53 -14.78 -30.07 -30.62
C GLY A 53 -14.38 -29.31 -31.90
N LYS A 54 -14.32 -27.97 -31.85
CA LYS A 54 -14.00 -27.08 -32.97
C LYS A 54 -12.74 -26.27 -32.68
N SER A 55 -12.11 -25.68 -33.69
CA SER A 55 -11.03 -24.72 -33.43
C SER A 55 -11.58 -23.46 -32.74
N PRO A 56 -10.79 -22.77 -31.88
CA PRO A 56 -11.25 -21.54 -31.22
C PRO A 56 -11.69 -20.43 -32.19
N ARG A 57 -11.11 -20.41 -33.39
CA ARG A 57 -11.51 -19.46 -34.45
C ARG A 57 -12.88 -19.81 -35.00
N GLU A 58 -13.12 -21.07 -35.36
CA GLU A 58 -14.44 -21.50 -35.84
C GLU A 58 -15.53 -21.25 -34.80
N VAL A 59 -15.25 -21.49 -33.51
CA VAL A 59 -16.20 -21.17 -32.43
C VAL A 59 -16.48 -19.67 -32.36
N ALA A 60 -15.45 -18.82 -32.47
CA ALA A 60 -15.64 -17.38 -32.46
C ALA A 60 -16.44 -16.89 -33.67
N ASP A 61 -16.15 -17.44 -34.86
CA ASP A 61 -16.83 -17.14 -36.11
C ASP A 61 -18.32 -17.51 -36.01
N ASP A 62 -18.63 -18.74 -35.58
CA ASP A 62 -19.99 -19.24 -35.38
C ASP A 62 -20.78 -18.38 -34.39
N ILE A 63 -20.23 -18.16 -33.19
CA ILE A 63 -20.90 -17.39 -32.12
C ILE A 63 -21.13 -15.95 -32.58
N SER A 64 -20.12 -15.30 -33.15
CA SER A 64 -20.26 -13.91 -33.58
C SER A 64 -21.26 -13.73 -34.71
N GLY A 65 -21.33 -14.66 -35.66
CA GLY A 65 -22.29 -14.65 -36.77
C GLY A 65 -23.73 -14.77 -36.28
N ILE A 66 -23.99 -15.75 -35.40
CA ILE A 66 -25.34 -15.95 -34.83
C ILE A 66 -25.74 -14.75 -33.96
N LEU A 67 -24.84 -14.27 -33.10
CA LEU A 67 -25.13 -13.12 -32.24
C LEU A 67 -25.38 -11.85 -33.06
N ARG A 68 -24.66 -11.63 -34.16
CA ARG A 68 -24.89 -10.48 -35.03
C ARG A 68 -26.29 -10.52 -35.65
N HIS A 69 -26.69 -11.65 -36.23
CA HIS A 69 -28.04 -11.81 -36.78
C HIS A 69 -29.12 -11.62 -35.69
N LYS A 70 -28.90 -12.19 -34.49
CA LYS A 70 -29.82 -12.01 -33.37
C LYS A 70 -29.96 -10.55 -32.95
N LEU A 71 -28.86 -9.77 -32.99
CA LEU A 71 -28.87 -8.34 -32.67
C LEU A 71 -29.56 -7.49 -33.75
N GLU A 72 -29.50 -7.91 -35.02
CA GLU A 72 -30.23 -7.28 -36.12
C GLU A 72 -31.74 -7.46 -35.96
N ASP A 73 -32.19 -8.68 -35.64
CA ASP A 73 -33.62 -8.98 -35.43
C ASP A 73 -34.14 -8.42 -34.09
N HIS A 74 -33.33 -8.52 -33.04
CA HIS A 74 -33.69 -8.18 -31.66
C HIS A 74 -32.57 -7.34 -31.02
N PRO A 75 -32.61 -6.01 -31.18
CA PRO A 75 -31.62 -5.12 -30.61
C PRO A 75 -31.44 -5.36 -29.10
N ASN A 76 -30.20 -5.60 -28.67
CA ASN A 76 -29.88 -5.67 -27.26
C ASN A 76 -29.92 -4.27 -26.62
N ARG A 77 -29.99 -4.18 -25.29
CA ARG A 77 -29.92 -2.87 -24.61
C ARG A 77 -28.51 -2.30 -24.57
N PHE A 78 -27.50 -3.13 -24.35
CA PHE A 78 -26.13 -2.70 -24.08
C PHE A 78 -25.17 -2.98 -25.21
N ILE A 79 -25.45 -3.97 -26.06
CA ILE A 79 -24.56 -4.41 -27.13
C ILE A 79 -25.08 -3.86 -28.46
N ALA A 80 -24.20 -3.17 -29.20
CA ALA A 80 -24.46 -2.58 -30.50
C ALA A 80 -24.06 -3.52 -31.64
N ASP A 81 -22.93 -4.23 -31.49
CA ASP A 81 -22.37 -5.10 -32.52
C ASP A 81 -21.50 -6.19 -31.87
N VAL A 82 -21.30 -7.28 -32.61
CA VAL A 82 -20.43 -8.40 -32.25
C VAL A 82 -19.59 -8.79 -33.45
N ARG A 83 -18.27 -8.94 -33.24
CA ARG A 83 -17.33 -9.33 -34.28
C ARG A 83 -16.33 -10.35 -33.77
N ASN A 84 -15.97 -11.29 -34.63
CA ASN A 84 -14.84 -12.17 -34.39
C ASN A 84 -13.52 -11.47 -34.76
N VAL A 85 -12.49 -11.67 -33.96
CA VAL A 85 -11.10 -11.33 -34.31
C VAL A 85 -10.22 -12.49 -33.86
N GLY A 86 -9.85 -13.37 -34.80
CA GLY A 86 -9.12 -14.59 -34.47
C GLY A 86 -9.95 -15.48 -33.52
N PRO A 87 -9.39 -15.96 -32.39
CA PRO A 87 -10.11 -16.85 -31.46
C PRO A 87 -10.98 -16.10 -30.43
N TYR A 88 -11.38 -14.86 -30.71
CA TYR A 88 -12.13 -14.00 -29.79
C TYR A 88 -13.44 -13.53 -30.39
N VAL A 89 -14.49 -13.52 -29.56
CA VAL A 89 -15.74 -12.81 -29.84
C VAL A 89 -15.68 -11.46 -29.14
N ASN A 90 -15.67 -10.39 -29.92
CA ASN A 90 -15.58 -9.03 -29.44
C ASN A 90 -16.93 -8.33 -29.49
N PHE A 91 -17.23 -7.59 -28.42
CA PHE A 91 -18.50 -6.93 -28.19
C PHE A 91 -18.29 -5.41 -28.20
N PHE A 92 -19.12 -4.72 -28.98
CA PHE A 92 -19.17 -3.27 -29.05
C PHE A 92 -20.39 -2.80 -28.27
N VAL A 93 -20.20 -1.88 -27.33
CA VAL A 93 -21.30 -1.38 -26.48
C VAL A 93 -22.05 -0.23 -27.14
N GLN A 94 -23.34 -0.11 -26.83
CA GLN A 94 -24.12 1.08 -27.15
C GLN A 94 -23.64 2.25 -26.29
N ALA A 95 -22.81 3.12 -26.89
CA ALA A 95 -22.11 4.18 -26.18
C ALA A 95 -23.05 5.19 -25.50
N ASP A 96 -24.19 5.50 -26.12
CA ASP A 96 -25.21 6.39 -25.59
C ASP A 96 -25.93 5.78 -24.36
N VAL A 97 -26.29 4.50 -24.43
CA VAL A 97 -26.89 3.76 -23.31
C VAL A 97 -25.89 3.63 -22.17
N LEU A 98 -24.64 3.24 -22.47
CA LEU A 98 -23.59 3.12 -21.47
C LEU A 98 -23.33 4.46 -20.79
N ALA A 99 -23.18 5.55 -21.56
CA ALA A 99 -22.95 6.88 -21.01
C ALA A 99 -24.11 7.31 -20.10
N LYS A 100 -25.37 7.13 -20.54
CA LYS A 100 -26.56 7.48 -19.74
C LYS A 100 -26.64 6.68 -18.43
N GLU A 101 -26.39 5.38 -18.48
CA GLU A 101 -26.42 4.52 -17.30
C GLU A 101 -25.27 4.82 -16.34
N LEU A 102 -24.06 5.06 -16.87
CA LEU A 102 -22.89 5.40 -16.09
C LEU A 102 -23.04 6.75 -15.39
N LEU A 103 -23.54 7.77 -16.09
CA LEU A 103 -23.81 9.08 -15.49
C LEU A 103 -24.84 8.98 -14.37
N ARG A 104 -25.92 8.22 -14.57
CA ARG A 104 -26.92 7.95 -13.52
C ARG A 104 -26.31 7.21 -12.32
N GLU A 105 -25.43 6.25 -12.56
CA GLU A 105 -24.71 5.56 -11.48
C GLU A 105 -23.79 6.52 -10.72
N ILE A 106 -23.01 7.35 -11.42
CA ILE A 106 -22.14 8.36 -10.80
C ILE A 106 -22.97 9.34 -9.96
N GLU A 107 -24.10 9.81 -10.46
CA GLU A 107 -24.98 10.72 -9.72
C GLU A 107 -25.59 10.06 -8.47
N SER A 108 -26.14 8.85 -8.61
CA SER A 108 -26.80 8.14 -7.51
C SER A 108 -25.83 7.62 -6.44
N THR A 109 -24.60 7.25 -6.83
CA THR A 109 -23.58 6.77 -5.89
C THR A 109 -22.71 7.91 -5.35
N SER A 110 -22.58 9.00 -6.10
CA SER A 110 -21.78 10.19 -5.74
C SER A 110 -20.37 9.81 -5.30
N LYS A 111 -19.98 10.14 -4.07
CA LYS A 111 -18.67 9.80 -3.48
C LYS A 111 -18.40 8.30 -3.34
N ARG A 112 -19.41 7.44 -3.51
CA ARG A 112 -19.29 5.98 -3.44
C ARG A 112 -19.11 5.33 -4.80
N PHE A 113 -19.08 6.09 -5.90
CA PHE A 113 -18.79 5.53 -7.21
C PHE A 113 -17.45 4.77 -7.19
N GLY A 114 -17.42 3.58 -7.79
CA GLY A 114 -16.24 2.69 -7.79
C GLY A 114 -16.03 1.90 -6.49
N THR A 115 -16.93 2.00 -5.50
CA THR A 115 -16.93 1.13 -4.32
C THR A 115 -17.84 -0.08 -4.54
N ALA A 116 -17.49 -1.21 -3.91
CA ALA A 116 -18.28 -2.43 -3.91
C ALA A 116 -18.96 -2.66 -2.55
N VAL A 117 -20.08 -3.37 -2.59
CA VAL A 117 -20.67 -3.98 -1.40
C VAL A 117 -20.33 -5.46 -1.45
N ALA A 118 -19.35 -5.88 -0.65
CA ALA A 118 -18.93 -7.28 -0.58
C ALA A 118 -20.12 -8.17 -0.20
N LYS A 119 -20.37 -9.23 -1.00
CA LYS A 119 -21.41 -10.23 -0.71
C LYS A 119 -21.15 -10.92 0.64
N ARG A 120 -19.88 -11.20 0.94
CA ARG A 120 -19.41 -11.69 2.24
C ARG A 120 -18.34 -10.72 2.75
N LYS A 121 -18.66 -9.98 3.82
CA LYS A 121 -17.70 -9.09 4.46
C LYS A 121 -16.62 -9.93 5.13
N GLN A 122 -15.37 -9.51 4.95
CA GLN A 122 -14.22 -10.08 5.65
C GLN A 122 -13.60 -9.02 6.56
N SER A 123 -12.95 -9.46 7.62
CA SER A 123 -12.19 -8.66 8.56
C SER A 123 -10.70 -8.89 8.29
N ILE A 124 -10.06 -7.94 7.61
CA ILE A 124 -8.68 -8.05 7.16
C ILE A 124 -7.80 -7.11 7.97
N MET A 125 -6.73 -7.64 8.56
CA MET A 125 -5.70 -6.80 9.18
C MET A 125 -4.66 -6.42 8.14
N VAL A 126 -4.24 -5.15 8.12
CA VAL A 126 -3.13 -4.68 7.28
C VAL A 126 -2.08 -4.08 8.19
N GLU A 127 -0.96 -4.78 8.34
CA GLU A 127 0.19 -4.34 9.10
C GLU A 127 1.18 -3.59 8.20
N TYR A 128 1.47 -2.34 8.55
CA TYR A 128 2.41 -1.45 7.85
C TYR A 128 2.82 -0.28 8.75
N GLY A 129 3.70 0.59 8.27
CA GLY A 129 4.25 1.71 9.04
C GLY A 129 5.02 1.23 10.27
N GLN A 130 6.06 0.43 10.06
CA GLN A 130 6.81 -0.27 11.11
C GLN A 130 8.24 0.29 11.32
N PRO A 131 8.42 1.58 11.64
CA PRO A 131 9.75 2.15 11.82
C PRO A 131 10.41 1.65 13.10
N ASN A 132 11.73 1.76 13.13
CA ASN A 132 12.53 1.56 14.35
C ASN A 132 12.70 2.91 15.05
N THR A 133 12.42 2.98 16.34
CA THR A 133 12.78 4.18 17.14
C THR A 133 14.30 4.36 17.20
N HIS A 134 14.76 5.57 17.53
CA HIS A 134 16.18 5.93 17.60
C HIS A 134 16.93 5.76 16.27
N LYS A 135 16.20 5.63 15.17
CA LYS A 135 16.69 5.73 13.80
C LYS A 135 15.86 6.79 13.06
N GLU A 136 16.44 7.27 11.99
CA GLU A 136 15.81 8.24 11.10
C GLU A 136 14.63 7.63 10.33
N PHE A 137 13.54 8.38 10.21
CA PHE A 137 12.45 8.02 9.30
C PHE A 137 12.83 8.49 7.89
N HIS A 138 13.24 7.56 7.04
CA HIS A 138 13.72 7.83 5.67
C HIS A 138 12.74 7.37 4.57
N ILE A 139 13.06 7.72 3.32
CA ILE A 139 12.28 7.39 2.10
C ILE A 139 11.92 5.91 1.94
N GLY A 140 12.75 4.99 2.45
CA GLY A 140 12.43 3.55 2.43
C GLY A 140 11.17 3.18 3.22
N HIS A 141 10.91 3.90 4.33
CA HIS A 141 9.67 3.72 5.10
C HIS A 141 8.46 4.33 4.39
N LEU A 142 8.67 5.31 3.51
CA LEU A 142 7.59 5.99 2.80
C LEU A 142 6.84 5.01 1.89
N ARG A 143 7.54 4.15 1.14
CA ARG A 143 6.91 3.12 0.30
C ARG A 143 6.06 2.17 1.15
N ASN A 144 6.58 1.72 2.29
CA ASN A 144 5.84 0.88 3.24
C ASN A 144 4.52 1.53 3.68
N VAL A 145 4.59 2.80 4.10
CA VAL A 145 3.43 3.55 4.60
C VAL A 145 2.38 3.76 3.51
N LEU A 146 2.81 4.14 2.31
CA LEU A 146 1.91 4.44 1.20
C LEU A 146 1.27 3.18 0.63
N VAL A 147 2.02 2.10 0.44
CA VAL A 147 1.47 0.81 -0.02
C VAL A 147 0.45 0.29 0.98
N GLY A 148 0.78 0.26 2.28
CA GLY A 148 -0.15 -0.20 3.31
C GLY A 148 -1.42 0.64 3.39
N GLN A 149 -1.30 1.97 3.25
CA GLN A 149 -2.45 2.87 3.20
C GLN A 149 -3.35 2.61 1.97
N VAL A 150 -2.77 2.49 0.78
CA VAL A 150 -3.54 2.24 -0.45
C VAL A 150 -4.24 0.90 -0.40
N ILE A 151 -3.56 -0.16 0.03
CA ILE A 151 -4.16 -1.49 0.18
C ILE A 151 -5.31 -1.45 1.18
N SER A 152 -5.13 -0.76 2.31
CA SER A 152 -6.20 -0.56 3.29
C SER A 152 -7.40 0.17 2.71
N ASN A 153 -7.18 1.19 1.88
CA ASN A 153 -8.25 1.95 1.23
C ASN A 153 -8.96 1.12 0.15
N LEU A 154 -8.23 0.34 -0.64
CA LEU A 154 -8.79 -0.55 -1.67
C LEU A 154 -9.65 -1.65 -1.05
N ILE A 155 -9.20 -2.28 0.03
CA ILE A 155 -9.96 -3.30 0.74
C ILE A 155 -11.24 -2.72 1.37
N LYS A 156 -11.17 -1.50 1.94
CA LYS A 156 -12.35 -0.76 2.42
C LYS A 156 -13.31 -0.44 1.26
N ALA A 157 -12.78 0.03 0.14
CA ALA A 157 -13.57 0.35 -1.06
C ALA A 157 -14.24 -0.90 -1.66
N ALA A 158 -13.62 -2.08 -1.52
CA ALA A 158 -14.21 -3.37 -1.87
C ALA A 158 -15.31 -3.84 -0.89
N GLY A 159 -15.56 -3.11 0.20
CA GLY A 159 -16.65 -3.36 1.14
C GLY A 159 -16.28 -4.24 2.34
N HIS A 160 -14.99 -4.47 2.59
CA HIS A 160 -14.49 -5.26 3.72
C HIS A 160 -14.14 -4.37 4.92
N ARG A 161 -14.10 -4.98 6.12
CA ARG A 161 -13.58 -4.34 7.32
C ARG A 161 -12.05 -4.43 7.29
N VAL A 162 -11.39 -3.31 7.54
CA VAL A 162 -9.93 -3.25 7.64
C VAL A 162 -9.52 -2.78 9.02
N ILE A 163 -8.55 -3.48 9.63
CA ILE A 163 -7.87 -3.08 10.86
C ILE A 163 -6.43 -2.74 10.49
N GLN A 164 -6.09 -1.46 10.55
CA GLN A 164 -4.76 -0.95 10.20
C GLN A 164 -3.86 -0.99 11.42
N VAL A 165 -2.71 -1.64 11.30
CA VAL A 165 -1.81 -1.91 12.42
C VAL A 165 -0.43 -1.39 12.13
N SER A 166 0.16 -0.69 13.10
CA SER A 166 1.59 -0.39 13.12
C SER A 166 2.27 -1.25 14.17
N TYR A 167 3.40 -1.86 13.82
CA TYR A 167 4.26 -2.59 14.75
C TYR A 167 5.61 -1.88 14.85
N ILE A 168 5.81 -1.14 15.93
CA ILE A 168 6.99 -0.29 16.13
C ILE A 168 8.03 -1.05 16.93
N ASN A 169 9.25 -1.12 16.39
CA ASN A 169 10.39 -1.60 17.13
C ASN A 169 10.97 -0.47 17.99
N ASP A 170 10.73 -0.55 19.29
CA ASP A 170 11.14 0.43 20.28
C ASP A 170 12.29 -0.05 21.18
N LYS A 171 12.98 -1.14 20.82
CA LYS A 171 14.06 -1.74 21.61
C LYS A 171 15.18 -2.33 20.75
N GLY A 172 16.09 -3.08 21.38
CA GLY A 172 17.19 -3.76 20.71
C GLY A 172 18.49 -2.96 20.64
N ALA A 173 19.46 -3.51 19.92
CA ALA A 173 20.83 -3.01 19.94
C ALA A 173 20.95 -1.56 19.44
N ALA A 174 20.17 -1.17 18.43
CA ALA A 174 20.22 0.20 17.89
C ALA A 174 19.80 1.24 18.94
N VAL A 175 18.76 0.94 19.73
CA VAL A 175 18.32 1.78 20.84
C VAL A 175 19.42 1.89 21.89
N ALA A 176 19.99 0.76 22.32
CA ALA A 176 21.07 0.76 23.32
C ALA A 176 22.31 1.54 22.86
N LYS A 177 22.70 1.44 21.58
CA LYS A 177 23.80 2.22 20.99
C LYS A 177 23.51 3.72 20.99
N CYS A 178 22.31 4.12 20.61
CA CYS A 178 21.88 5.52 20.63
C CYS A 178 21.92 6.07 22.07
N LEU A 179 21.40 5.32 23.04
CA LEU A 179 21.41 5.73 24.45
C LEU A 179 22.82 5.81 25.05
N TRP A 180 23.71 4.91 24.65
CA TRP A 180 25.12 4.94 25.03
C TRP A 180 25.80 6.25 24.57
N ALA A 181 25.68 6.59 23.29
CA ALA A 181 26.26 7.82 22.75
C ALA A 181 25.58 9.07 23.32
N MET A 182 24.26 9.03 23.52
CA MET A 182 23.52 10.12 24.16
C MET A 182 24.08 10.43 25.57
N GLU A 183 24.29 9.41 26.39
CA GLU A 183 24.78 9.59 27.76
C GLU A 183 26.27 9.98 27.80
N ARG A 184 27.09 9.45 26.87
CA ARG A 184 28.54 9.71 26.80
C ARG A 184 28.89 11.08 26.22
N PHE A 185 28.21 11.49 25.14
CA PHE A 185 28.65 12.62 24.30
C PHE A 185 27.60 13.74 24.18
N HIS A 186 26.31 13.44 24.42
CA HIS A 186 25.22 14.41 24.25
C HIS A 186 24.41 14.64 25.53
N ARG A 187 25.02 14.40 26.69
CA ARG A 187 24.32 14.47 27.97
C ARG A 187 23.70 15.86 28.18
N GLY A 188 22.40 15.89 28.42
CA GLY A 188 21.64 17.14 28.65
C GLY A 188 21.21 17.88 27.39
N GLN A 189 21.66 17.47 26.20
CA GLN A 189 21.20 18.07 24.95
C GLN A 189 19.72 17.75 24.67
N ARG A 190 19.07 18.65 23.93
CA ARG A 190 17.69 18.46 23.45
C ARG A 190 17.68 18.49 21.92
N PRO A 191 16.84 17.67 21.29
CA PRO A 191 16.71 17.71 19.84
C PRO A 191 16.05 19.03 19.39
N PRO A 192 16.35 19.51 18.16
CA PRO A 192 15.60 20.60 17.53
C PRO A 192 14.12 20.24 17.37
N ALA A 193 13.22 21.19 17.61
CA ALA A 193 11.78 20.97 17.50
C ALA A 193 11.40 20.44 16.10
N GLY A 194 10.61 19.37 16.06
CA GLY A 194 10.12 18.76 14.82
C GLY A 194 11.16 17.94 14.03
N ASN A 195 12.36 17.74 14.58
CA ASN A 195 13.41 16.95 13.93
C ASN A 195 14.11 15.97 14.89
N HIS A 196 13.33 15.37 15.79
CA HIS A 196 13.89 14.54 16.86
C HIS A 196 14.43 13.19 16.37
N SER A 197 13.81 12.58 15.37
CA SER A 197 14.18 11.29 14.81
C SER A 197 15.46 11.41 13.99
N ALA A 198 15.63 12.50 13.25
CA ALA A 198 16.88 12.81 12.59
C ALA A 198 18.01 13.03 13.59
N TYR A 199 17.73 13.78 14.67
CA TYR A 199 18.70 13.98 15.75
C TYR A 199 19.15 12.66 16.39
N LEU A 200 18.20 11.78 16.75
CA LEU A 200 18.52 10.46 17.29
C LEU A 200 19.22 9.56 16.26
N GLY A 201 18.85 9.67 14.98
CA GLY A 201 19.50 8.97 13.87
C GLY A 201 20.97 9.34 13.74
N LYS A 202 21.31 10.64 13.85
CA LYS A 202 22.69 11.13 13.86
C LYS A 202 23.49 10.59 15.05
N ILE A 203 22.90 10.61 16.25
CA ILE A 203 23.54 10.03 17.45
C ILE A 203 23.75 8.52 17.29
N TYR A 204 22.81 7.80 16.70
CA TYR A 204 22.97 6.38 16.41
C TYR A 204 24.09 6.11 15.39
N ALA A 205 24.18 6.92 14.32
CA ALA A 205 25.24 6.80 13.34
C ALA A 205 26.63 7.07 13.97
N GLU A 206 26.74 8.11 14.79
CA GLU A 206 27.95 8.41 15.57
C GLU A 206 28.30 7.24 16.52
N ALA A 207 27.31 6.70 17.24
CA ALA A 207 27.52 5.54 18.10
C ALA A 207 28.05 4.34 17.30
N ALA A 208 27.46 4.05 16.15
CA ALA A 208 27.86 2.93 15.30
C ALA A 208 29.32 3.06 14.83
N GLN A 209 29.73 4.26 14.41
CA GLN A 209 31.10 4.54 13.97
C GLN A 209 32.12 4.45 15.12
N LYS A 210 31.79 5.01 16.29
CA LYS A 210 32.68 4.94 17.47
C LYS A 210 32.85 3.53 18.02
N LEU A 211 31.82 2.68 17.90
CA LEU A 211 31.85 1.30 18.40
C LEU A 211 32.57 0.32 17.49
N GLU A 212 32.72 0.63 16.19
CA GLU A 212 33.33 -0.26 15.21
C GLU A 212 34.78 -0.66 15.58
N LYS A 213 35.47 0.21 16.35
CA LYS A 213 36.84 -0.01 16.84
C LYS A 213 36.94 -0.07 18.37
N ASN A 214 35.82 -0.24 19.09
CA ASN A 214 35.80 -0.16 20.55
C ASN A 214 35.05 -1.35 21.20
N PRO A 215 35.75 -2.47 21.47
CA PRO A 215 35.16 -3.64 22.13
C PRO A 215 34.59 -3.36 23.53
N GLU A 216 35.20 -2.44 24.30
CA GLU A 216 34.72 -2.04 25.63
C GLU A 216 33.37 -1.32 25.52
N GLY A 217 33.23 -0.42 24.54
CA GLY A 217 31.98 0.25 24.24
C GLY A 217 30.85 -0.73 23.90
N GLU A 218 31.14 -1.81 23.17
CA GLU A 218 30.14 -2.85 22.89
C GLU A 218 29.70 -3.60 24.17
N ALA A 219 30.60 -3.78 25.14
CA ALA A 219 30.23 -4.33 26.44
C ALA A 219 29.32 -3.38 27.24
N GLU A 220 29.58 -2.07 27.18
CA GLU A 220 28.72 -1.04 27.78
C GLU A 220 27.32 -1.01 27.14
N VAL A 221 27.24 -1.08 25.82
CA VAL A 221 25.96 -1.15 25.09
C VAL A 221 25.15 -2.37 25.51
N ARG A 222 25.79 -3.55 25.61
CA ARG A 222 25.12 -4.76 26.14
C ARG A 222 24.67 -4.58 27.59
N SER A 223 25.47 -3.90 28.41
CA SER A 223 25.10 -3.56 29.79
C SER A 223 23.87 -2.65 29.84
N ILE A 224 23.80 -1.62 28.99
CA ILE A 224 22.64 -0.72 28.88
C ILE A 224 21.38 -1.48 28.48
N ALA A 225 21.45 -2.33 27.45
CA ALA A 225 20.31 -3.15 27.04
C ALA A 225 19.79 -4.04 28.18
N ARG A 226 20.69 -4.67 28.95
CA ARG A 226 20.34 -5.46 30.14
C ARG A 226 19.70 -4.61 31.24
N LYS A 227 20.25 -3.42 31.52
CA LYS A 227 19.71 -2.49 32.53
C LYS A 227 18.29 -2.04 32.19
N ILE A 228 18.01 -1.76 30.91
CA ILE A 228 16.65 -1.43 30.44
C ILE A 228 15.71 -2.62 30.66
N ALA A 229 16.11 -3.82 30.26
CA ALA A 229 15.31 -5.04 30.45
C ALA A 229 15.05 -5.36 31.94
N ALA A 230 16.03 -5.06 32.80
CA ALA A 230 15.93 -5.22 34.26
C ALA A 230 15.13 -4.11 34.97
N GLY A 231 14.67 -3.08 34.25
CA GLY A 231 13.87 -2.01 34.84
C GLY A 231 14.69 -0.93 35.56
N ASP A 232 15.99 -0.79 35.27
CA ASP A 232 16.83 0.26 35.85
C ASP A 232 16.22 1.65 35.65
N ARG A 233 15.96 2.36 36.76
CA ARG A 233 15.21 3.63 36.74
C ARG A 233 15.84 4.68 35.83
N LYS A 234 17.17 4.79 35.82
CA LYS A 234 17.89 5.79 35.00
C LYS A 234 17.73 5.45 33.51
N TRP A 235 18.06 4.22 33.14
CA TRP A 235 18.06 3.83 31.72
C TRP A 235 16.66 3.71 31.14
N VAL A 236 15.69 3.23 31.91
CA VAL A 236 14.27 3.20 31.50
C VAL A 236 13.72 4.61 31.32
N ALA A 237 14.06 5.57 32.20
CA ALA A 237 13.62 6.95 32.06
C ALA A 237 14.20 7.59 30.80
N LEU A 238 15.50 7.39 30.54
CA LEU A 238 16.14 7.90 29.33
C LEU A 238 15.51 7.27 28.08
N TRP A 239 15.38 5.94 28.05
CA TRP A 239 14.74 5.20 26.95
C TRP A 239 13.33 5.68 26.65
N LYS A 240 12.47 5.81 27.67
CA LYS A 240 11.08 6.28 27.49
C LYS A 240 11.05 7.70 26.90
N LYS A 241 11.91 8.59 27.39
CA LYS A 241 12.00 9.97 26.92
C LYS A 241 12.42 10.04 25.45
N THR A 242 13.49 9.35 25.06
CA THR A 242 13.99 9.36 23.67
C THR A 242 13.12 8.53 22.73
N ARG A 243 12.46 7.47 23.22
CA ARG A 243 11.40 6.76 22.50
C ARG A 243 10.26 7.70 22.13
N GLU A 244 9.77 8.48 23.10
CA GLU A 244 8.67 9.41 22.85
C GLU A 244 9.02 10.47 21.80
N TRP A 245 10.28 10.89 21.75
CA TRP A 245 10.77 11.77 20.69
C TRP A 245 10.60 11.17 19.30
N SER A 246 11.01 9.90 19.09
CA SER A 246 10.77 9.21 17.82
C SER A 246 9.28 9.05 17.52
N LEU A 247 8.48 8.68 18.52
CA LEU A 247 7.04 8.46 18.33
C LEU A 247 6.30 9.75 17.97
N ALA A 248 6.69 10.89 18.53
CA ALA A 248 6.12 12.19 18.19
C ALA A 248 6.31 12.52 16.71
N ASP A 249 7.51 12.31 16.18
CA ASP A 249 7.80 12.53 14.77
C ASP A 249 7.09 11.52 13.88
N PHE A 250 7.06 10.24 14.26
CA PHE A 250 6.32 9.23 13.50
C PHE A 250 4.84 9.60 13.40
N ARG A 251 4.21 10.06 14.48
CA ARG A 251 2.82 10.53 14.45
C ARG A 251 2.64 11.73 13.51
N SER A 252 3.57 12.67 13.50
CA SER A 252 3.56 13.82 12.59
C SER A 252 3.64 13.37 11.12
N VAL A 253 4.60 12.51 10.80
CA VAL A 253 4.79 11.95 9.46
C VAL A 253 3.58 11.13 9.02
N PHE A 254 3.07 10.24 9.87
CA PHE A 254 1.88 9.44 9.56
C PHE A 254 0.66 10.31 9.31
N ASN A 255 0.47 11.38 10.09
CA ASN A 255 -0.63 12.32 9.87
C ASN A 255 -0.50 13.06 8.53
N GLU A 256 0.70 13.54 8.17
CA GLU A 256 0.97 14.18 6.87
C GLU A 256 0.74 13.22 5.69
N LEU A 257 1.13 11.96 5.84
CA LEU A 257 0.91 10.91 4.86
C LEU A 257 -0.54 10.40 4.86
N GLY A 258 -1.35 10.77 5.86
CA GLY A 258 -2.73 10.32 6.05
C GLY A 258 -2.84 8.86 6.52
N ALA A 259 -1.74 8.26 6.98
CA ALA A 259 -1.73 6.91 7.52
C ALA A 259 -2.40 6.92 8.91
N ARG A 260 -3.39 6.05 9.08
CA ARG A 260 -4.16 5.93 10.33
C ARG A 260 -4.07 4.49 10.81
N PHE A 261 -3.78 4.32 12.08
CA PHE A 261 -3.66 3.01 12.71
C PHE A 261 -4.75 2.87 13.78
N ASP A 262 -5.46 1.74 13.74
CA ASP A 262 -6.45 1.37 14.74
C ASP A 262 -5.77 0.85 16.01
N VAL A 263 -4.60 0.23 15.86
CA VAL A 263 -3.75 -0.19 16.97
C VAL A 263 -2.27 -0.04 16.58
N THR A 264 -1.46 0.35 17.56
CA THR A 264 0.00 0.31 17.47
C THR A 264 0.52 -0.67 18.50
N TYR A 265 1.24 -1.69 18.05
CA TYR A 265 1.95 -2.62 18.91
C TYR A 265 3.43 -2.20 19.05
N TYR A 266 4.02 -2.51 20.19
CA TYR A 266 5.42 -2.25 20.47
C TYR A 266 6.16 -3.53 20.78
N GLU A 267 7.35 -3.71 20.20
CA GLU A 267 8.15 -4.91 20.42
C GLU A 267 8.52 -5.11 21.90
N SER A 268 8.74 -4.02 22.64
CA SER A 268 8.97 -4.03 24.09
C SER A 268 7.85 -4.67 24.92
N GLU A 269 6.61 -4.66 24.42
CA GLU A 269 5.45 -5.25 25.10
C GLU A 269 5.29 -6.76 24.83
N ILE A 270 5.93 -7.28 23.78
CA ILE A 270 5.65 -8.60 23.22
C ILE A 270 6.71 -9.64 23.62
N GLU A 271 7.95 -9.23 23.84
CA GLU A 271 9.10 -10.11 24.10
C GLU A 271 8.84 -11.18 25.17
N LYS A 272 8.31 -10.79 26.34
CA LYS A 272 8.07 -11.74 27.44
C LYS A 272 7.05 -12.82 27.07
N LYS A 273 6.11 -12.52 26.18
CA LYS A 273 5.17 -13.51 25.67
C LYS A 273 5.85 -14.40 24.63
N GLY A 274 6.68 -13.84 23.76
CA GLY A 274 7.46 -14.60 22.78
C GLY A 274 8.32 -15.68 23.44
N GLN A 275 9.03 -15.34 24.50
CA GLN A 275 9.84 -16.31 25.26
C GLN A 275 9.02 -17.48 25.83
N ARG A 276 7.77 -17.23 26.24
CA ARG A 276 6.87 -18.29 26.70
C ARG A 276 6.42 -19.21 25.57
N ILE A 277 6.13 -18.66 24.39
CA ILE A 277 5.80 -19.44 23.19
C ILE A 277 6.99 -20.30 22.77
N VAL A 278 8.20 -19.74 22.73
CA VAL A 278 9.41 -20.50 22.38
C VAL A 278 9.61 -21.70 23.32
N ASN A 279 9.40 -21.52 24.64
CA ASN A 279 9.46 -22.62 25.59
C ASN A 279 8.37 -23.67 25.35
N ASP A 280 7.17 -23.25 24.94
CA ASP A 280 6.09 -24.16 24.57
C ASP A 280 6.40 -24.99 23.33
N LEU A 281 6.97 -24.37 22.29
CA LEU A 281 7.40 -25.06 21.08
C LEU A 281 8.46 -26.12 21.36
N VAL A 282 9.37 -25.87 22.31
CA VAL A 282 10.35 -26.87 22.77
C VAL A 282 9.65 -28.04 23.47
N ARG A 283 8.70 -27.76 24.38
CA ARG A 283 7.94 -28.84 25.07
C ARG A 283 7.13 -29.70 24.10
N ARG A 284 6.62 -29.10 23.03
CA ARG A 284 5.85 -29.80 21.98
C ARG A 284 6.72 -30.52 20.96
N GLY A 285 8.05 -30.44 21.06
CA GLY A 285 8.99 -31.04 20.12
C GLY A 285 9.07 -30.35 18.76
N ILE A 286 8.42 -29.19 18.58
CA ILE A 286 8.45 -28.41 17.33
C ILE A 286 9.78 -27.67 17.20
N ALA A 287 10.26 -27.08 18.31
CA ALA A 287 11.56 -26.44 18.37
C ALA A 287 12.55 -27.33 19.13
N LYS A 288 13.83 -27.29 18.74
CA LYS A 288 14.91 -28.05 19.37
C LYS A 288 15.97 -27.11 19.91
N ILE A 289 16.68 -27.56 20.94
CA ILE A 289 17.90 -26.90 21.43
C ILE A 289 19.08 -27.50 20.67
N LYS A 290 19.80 -26.68 19.91
CA LYS A 290 21.00 -27.05 19.15
C LYS A 290 22.10 -26.03 19.45
N ASP A 291 23.24 -26.50 19.94
CA ASP A 291 24.38 -25.66 20.36
C ASP A 291 24.00 -24.53 21.36
N GLY A 292 22.98 -24.79 22.17
CA GLY A 292 22.41 -23.85 23.14
C GLY A 292 21.43 -22.83 22.56
N ALA A 293 21.29 -22.71 21.23
CA ALA A 293 20.23 -21.92 20.60
C ALA A 293 18.94 -22.74 20.47
N VAL A 294 17.78 -22.07 20.45
CA VAL A 294 16.49 -22.71 20.17
C VAL A 294 16.07 -22.40 18.74
N MET A 295 15.76 -23.43 17.96
CA MET A 295 15.41 -23.30 16.55
C MET A 295 14.40 -24.34 16.10
N VAL A 296 13.72 -24.05 14.98
CA VAL A 296 12.84 -24.97 14.27
C VAL A 296 13.55 -25.42 13.00
N ASP A 297 13.63 -26.72 12.78
CA ASP A 297 14.25 -27.28 11.57
C ASP A 297 13.23 -27.31 10.43
N LEU A 298 13.43 -26.47 9.42
CA LEU A 298 12.60 -26.38 8.22
C LEU A 298 13.38 -26.78 6.95
N THR A 299 14.50 -27.48 7.11
CA THR A 299 15.39 -27.85 5.99
C THR A 299 14.71 -28.75 4.96
N SER A 300 13.83 -29.67 5.41
CA SER A 300 13.01 -30.53 4.53
C SER A 300 12.10 -29.75 3.58
N GLU A 301 11.80 -28.48 3.90
CA GLU A 301 10.96 -27.58 3.12
C GLU A 301 11.79 -26.52 2.36
N LYS A 302 13.12 -26.67 2.33
CA LYS A 302 14.07 -25.70 1.75
C LYS A 302 14.00 -24.31 2.41
N LEU A 303 13.71 -24.29 3.72
CA LEU A 303 13.59 -23.06 4.53
C LEU A 303 14.63 -22.98 5.66
N ASP A 304 15.67 -23.81 5.63
CA ASP A 304 16.79 -23.83 6.59
C ASP A 304 16.35 -23.96 8.07
N GLU A 305 17.29 -23.77 9.00
CA GLU A 305 17.01 -23.72 10.43
C GLU A 305 16.53 -22.31 10.83
N PHE A 306 15.33 -22.21 11.41
CA PHE A 306 14.77 -20.95 11.86
C PHE A 306 15.07 -20.72 13.34
N VAL A 307 16.05 -19.85 13.62
CA VAL A 307 16.48 -19.54 14.99
C VAL A 307 15.43 -18.69 15.70
N LEU A 308 14.90 -19.19 16.81
CA LEU A 308 13.96 -18.47 17.67
C LEU A 308 14.70 -17.71 18.77
N ARG A 309 15.65 -18.35 19.46
CA ARG A 309 16.38 -17.77 20.59
C ARG A 309 17.86 -18.12 20.51
N ARG A 310 18.73 -17.15 20.78
CA ARG A 310 20.19 -17.34 20.78
C ARG A 310 20.67 -18.13 22.00
N LYS A 311 21.92 -18.61 21.93
CA LYS A 311 22.62 -19.32 23.03
C LYS A 311 22.70 -18.52 24.33
N ASP A 312 22.81 -17.20 24.25
CA ASP A 312 22.83 -16.29 25.39
C ASP A 312 21.44 -16.01 25.98
N GLY A 313 20.39 -16.67 25.46
CA GLY A 313 18.99 -16.47 25.86
C GLY A 313 18.31 -15.26 25.19
N THR A 314 19.04 -14.46 24.40
CA THR A 314 18.50 -13.26 23.76
C THR A 314 17.40 -13.60 22.75
N SER A 315 16.26 -12.91 22.87
CA SER A 315 15.14 -12.97 21.91
C SER A 315 15.53 -12.39 20.56
N LEU A 316 14.98 -12.96 19.48
CA LEU A 316 15.09 -12.44 18.12
C LEU A 316 13.72 -11.93 17.63
N TYR A 317 13.69 -11.32 16.44
CA TYR A 317 12.42 -10.96 15.78
C TYR A 317 11.51 -12.17 15.61
N SER A 318 12.07 -13.34 15.30
CA SER A 318 11.34 -14.60 15.25
C SER A 318 10.62 -14.92 16.58
N THR A 319 11.21 -14.58 17.72
CA THR A 319 10.54 -14.74 19.04
C THR A 319 9.37 -13.77 19.19
N THR A 320 9.58 -12.48 18.85
CA THR A 320 8.58 -11.44 19.08
C THR A 320 7.43 -11.54 18.09
N ASP A 321 7.69 -11.88 16.83
CA ASP A 321 6.67 -12.02 15.79
C ASP A 321 5.75 -13.23 16.02
N LEU A 322 6.24 -14.33 16.60
CA LEU A 322 5.38 -15.44 17.04
C LEU A 322 4.33 -14.95 18.05
N ALA A 323 4.75 -14.15 19.03
CA ALA A 323 3.85 -13.60 20.04
C ALA A 323 2.96 -12.48 19.50
N LEU A 324 3.43 -11.71 18.51
CA LEU A 324 2.63 -10.72 17.82
C LEU A 324 1.49 -11.38 17.03
N ALA A 325 1.75 -12.46 16.30
CA ALA A 325 0.73 -13.21 15.57
C ALA A 325 -0.38 -13.69 16.53
N GLU A 326 -0.01 -14.32 17.64
CA GLU A 326 -1.00 -14.71 18.65
C GLU A 326 -1.73 -13.53 19.30
N ARG A 327 -1.04 -12.40 19.53
CA ARG A 327 -1.67 -11.19 20.10
C ARG A 327 -2.72 -10.66 19.15
N LYS A 328 -2.41 -10.53 17.86
CA LYS A 328 -3.36 -10.11 16.82
C LYS A 328 -4.58 -11.03 16.74
N ALA A 329 -4.36 -12.34 16.75
CA ALA A 329 -5.45 -13.33 16.70
C ALA A 329 -6.33 -13.33 17.96
N LYS A 330 -5.76 -12.97 19.12
CA LYS A 330 -6.52 -12.80 20.36
C LYS A 330 -7.32 -11.50 20.37
N ASP A 331 -6.69 -10.40 19.96
CA ASP A 331 -7.26 -9.06 20.01
C ASP A 331 -8.35 -8.89 18.93
N TYR A 332 -8.24 -9.61 17.81
CA TYR A 332 -9.15 -9.51 16.68
C TYR A 332 -9.49 -10.88 16.07
N ARG A 333 -10.78 -11.08 15.78
CA ARG A 333 -11.24 -12.14 14.87
C ARG A 333 -11.03 -11.68 13.44
N LEU A 334 -10.06 -12.28 12.77
CA LEU A 334 -9.64 -11.92 11.41
C LEU A 334 -10.07 -13.02 10.44
N ASP A 335 -10.25 -12.67 9.17
CA ASP A 335 -10.28 -13.63 8.07
C ASP A 335 -8.88 -13.77 7.44
N GLU A 336 -8.09 -12.69 7.47
CA GLU A 336 -6.72 -12.65 6.96
C GLU A 336 -5.91 -11.54 7.65
N SER A 337 -4.61 -11.76 7.80
CA SER A 337 -3.65 -10.70 8.18
C SER A 337 -2.61 -10.51 7.07
N LEU A 338 -2.66 -9.35 6.42
CA LEU A 338 -1.69 -8.88 5.44
C LEU A 338 -0.55 -8.16 6.14
N ILE A 339 0.68 -8.59 5.87
CA ILE A 339 1.90 -8.01 6.43
C ILE A 339 2.64 -7.34 5.28
N VAL A 340 2.64 -6.00 5.25
CA VAL A 340 3.24 -5.22 4.18
C VAL A 340 4.69 -4.93 4.55
N VAL A 341 5.62 -5.69 3.98
CA VAL A 341 7.05 -5.59 4.31
C VAL A 341 7.91 -5.76 3.06
N ASP A 342 9.07 -5.12 3.05
CA ASP A 342 10.09 -5.22 2.01
C ASP A 342 10.40 -6.67 1.60
N VAL A 343 10.54 -6.90 0.30
CA VAL A 343 10.77 -8.23 -0.31
C VAL A 343 12.02 -8.94 0.22
N ARG A 344 13.03 -8.20 0.71
CA ARG A 344 14.24 -8.78 1.30
C ARG A 344 13.95 -9.61 2.56
N GLN A 345 12.77 -9.47 3.17
CA GLN A 345 12.33 -10.27 4.30
C GLN A 345 11.44 -11.46 3.92
N SER A 346 11.24 -11.73 2.62
CA SER A 346 10.34 -12.80 2.17
C SER A 346 10.72 -14.19 2.70
N PHE A 347 12.02 -14.50 2.73
CA PHE A 347 12.49 -15.79 3.28
C PHE A 347 12.18 -15.92 4.77
N TYR A 348 12.42 -14.86 5.53
CA TYR A 348 12.07 -14.78 6.95
C TYR A 348 10.56 -15.01 7.19
N PHE A 349 9.69 -14.36 6.42
CA PHE A 349 8.24 -14.55 6.57
C PHE A 349 7.79 -15.96 6.21
N LYS A 350 8.41 -16.61 5.21
CA LYS A 350 8.15 -18.03 4.91
C LYS A 350 8.49 -18.91 6.12
N GLN A 351 9.65 -18.71 6.75
CA GLN A 351 10.05 -19.45 7.96
C GLN A 351 9.10 -19.19 9.14
N LEU A 352 8.73 -17.92 9.36
CA LEU A 352 7.82 -17.51 10.43
C LEU A 352 6.42 -18.13 10.24
N PHE A 353 5.83 -18.01 9.04
CA PHE A 353 4.50 -18.54 8.76
C PHE A 353 4.49 -20.05 8.91
N ARG A 354 5.52 -20.73 8.39
CA ARG A 354 5.62 -22.17 8.54
C ARG A 354 5.75 -22.60 10.00
N THR A 355 6.53 -21.88 10.79
CA THR A 355 6.65 -22.14 12.23
C THR A 355 5.32 -21.94 12.97
N LEU A 356 4.55 -20.90 12.60
CA LEU A 356 3.21 -20.66 13.15
C LEU A 356 2.24 -21.78 12.80
N GLU A 357 2.26 -22.28 11.56
CA GLU A 357 1.45 -23.43 11.15
C GLU A 357 1.76 -24.69 11.97
N LEU A 358 3.05 -25.03 12.12
CA LEU A 358 3.49 -26.13 12.98
C LEU A 358 3.06 -25.93 14.43
N ALA A 359 3.03 -24.68 14.90
CA ALA A 359 2.52 -24.31 16.22
C ALA A 359 0.99 -24.43 16.35
N GLY A 360 0.26 -24.71 15.26
CA GLY A 360 -1.20 -24.86 15.23
C GLY A 360 -1.94 -23.54 14.99
N TYR A 361 -1.27 -22.50 14.52
CA TYR A 361 -1.88 -21.22 14.16
C TYR A 361 -2.70 -21.37 12.88
N LYS A 362 -4.00 -21.05 12.94
CA LYS A 362 -4.95 -21.30 11.84
C LYS A 362 -5.31 -20.07 11.02
N GLN A 363 -4.98 -18.89 11.53
CA GLN A 363 -5.37 -17.63 10.90
C GLN A 363 -4.53 -17.40 9.63
N PRO A 364 -5.14 -17.17 8.45
CA PRO A 364 -4.40 -16.90 7.23
C PRO A 364 -3.48 -15.67 7.38
N LEU A 365 -2.21 -15.85 7.04
CA LEU A 365 -1.19 -14.80 6.98
C LEU A 365 -0.69 -14.68 5.55
N ARG A 366 -0.49 -13.44 5.08
CA ARG A 366 0.12 -13.17 3.79
C ARG A 366 1.13 -12.06 3.89
N HIS A 367 2.33 -12.31 3.37
CA HIS A 367 3.35 -11.29 3.18
C HIS A 367 3.06 -10.58 1.86
N LEU A 368 2.65 -9.32 1.94
CA LEU A 368 2.55 -8.44 0.80
C LEU A 368 3.91 -7.77 0.59
N ALA A 369 4.75 -8.45 -0.18
CA ALA A 369 6.09 -7.99 -0.50
C ALA A 369 6.05 -6.75 -1.41
N TYR A 370 6.96 -5.81 -1.15
CA TYR A 370 7.25 -4.72 -2.08
C TYR A 370 8.77 -4.51 -2.21
N GLU A 371 9.21 -4.05 -3.36
CA GLU A 371 10.61 -3.78 -3.67
C GLU A 371 11.12 -2.48 -3.05
N PHE A 372 12.43 -2.31 -2.96
CA PHE A 372 13.01 -1.13 -2.30
C PHE A 372 12.95 0.14 -3.18
N VAL A 373 13.29 1.28 -2.55
CA VAL A 373 13.42 2.58 -3.21
C VAL A 373 14.85 3.09 -3.04
N THR A 374 15.43 3.61 -4.11
CA THR A 374 16.70 4.35 -4.11
C THR A 374 16.52 5.74 -4.70
N LEU A 375 17.51 6.58 -4.50
CA LEU A 375 17.68 7.82 -5.26
C LEU A 375 18.69 7.57 -6.40
N PRO A 376 18.80 8.45 -7.41
CA PRO A 376 19.78 8.31 -8.50
C PRO A 376 21.22 8.18 -8.00
N GLU A 377 21.55 8.76 -6.85
CA GLU A 377 22.87 8.72 -6.22
C GLU A 377 23.18 7.36 -5.57
N GLY A 378 22.20 6.45 -5.48
CA GLY A 378 22.36 5.07 -5.05
C GLY A 378 21.70 4.73 -3.70
N SER A 379 22.24 3.69 -3.04
CA SER A 379 21.66 3.14 -1.81
C SER A 379 22.06 3.92 -0.55
N MET A 380 21.11 4.10 0.36
CA MET A 380 21.31 4.80 1.63
C MET A 380 21.65 3.84 2.79
N SER A 381 22.42 4.32 3.77
CA SER A 381 22.80 3.56 4.97
C SER A 381 22.73 4.38 6.26
N SER A 382 21.90 3.93 7.20
CA SER A 382 21.78 4.54 8.53
C SER A 382 23.06 4.47 9.37
N ARG A 383 23.92 3.46 9.15
CA ARG A 383 25.19 3.33 9.88
C ARG A 383 26.26 4.29 9.35
N LYS A 384 26.26 4.53 8.03
CA LYS A 384 27.21 5.45 7.37
C LYS A 384 26.76 6.92 7.47
N GLY A 385 25.52 7.19 7.90
CA GLY A 385 24.99 8.54 8.06
C GLY A 385 24.58 9.23 6.75
N ASN A 386 24.58 8.51 5.63
CA ASN A 386 24.19 9.02 4.31
C ASN A 386 22.70 8.76 4.00
N ILE A 387 21.84 8.70 5.03
CA ILE A 387 20.43 8.43 4.85
C ILE A 387 19.69 9.74 4.62
N VAL A 388 18.84 9.78 3.58
CA VAL A 388 18.01 10.96 3.34
C VAL A 388 16.75 10.83 4.18
N SER A 389 16.59 11.74 5.14
CA SER A 389 15.40 11.82 5.99
C SER A 389 14.16 12.10 5.14
N TYR A 390 13.00 11.65 5.59
CA TYR A 390 11.74 11.97 4.91
C TYR A 390 11.48 13.49 4.92
N GLN A 391 11.85 14.18 6.00
CA GLN A 391 11.70 15.63 6.11
C GLN A 391 12.53 16.36 5.06
N ASP A 392 13.82 16.06 4.97
CA ASP A 392 14.73 16.70 4.00
C ASP A 392 14.29 16.38 2.57
N PHE A 393 13.98 15.11 2.29
CA PHE A 393 13.45 14.68 1.00
C PHE A 393 12.15 15.40 0.63
N ARG A 394 11.18 15.45 1.56
CA ARG A 394 9.90 16.14 1.34
C ARG A 394 10.11 17.62 1.06
N ASP A 395 10.96 18.27 1.84
CA ASP A 395 11.20 19.70 1.72
C ASP A 395 11.93 20.04 0.41
N GLU A 396 12.83 19.17 -0.05
CA GLU A 396 13.43 19.26 -1.38
C GLU A 396 12.38 19.14 -2.50
N VAL A 397 11.50 18.13 -2.45
CA VAL A 397 10.43 17.97 -3.45
C VAL A 397 9.47 19.17 -3.43
N ILE A 398 9.14 19.71 -2.25
CA ILE A 398 8.34 20.93 -2.11
C ILE A 398 9.05 22.13 -2.74
N GLY A 399 10.35 22.29 -2.49
CA GLY A 399 11.18 23.35 -3.09
C GLY A 399 11.11 23.33 -4.62
N ARG A 400 11.37 22.15 -5.21
CA ARG A 400 11.29 21.95 -6.67
C ARG A 400 9.89 22.21 -7.23
N ALA A 401 8.85 21.70 -6.58
CA ALA A 401 7.47 21.96 -6.98
C ALA A 401 7.11 23.46 -6.88
N ARG A 402 7.70 24.18 -5.91
CA ARG A 402 7.49 25.62 -5.73
C ARG A 402 8.16 26.43 -6.83
N GLU A 403 9.40 26.11 -7.18
CA GLU A 403 10.12 26.73 -8.31
C GLU A 403 9.27 26.65 -9.61
N GLU A 404 8.76 25.46 -9.92
CA GLU A 404 7.92 25.23 -11.09
C GLU A 404 6.55 25.93 -10.99
N THR A 405 5.97 26.03 -9.80
CA THR A 405 4.70 26.76 -9.61
C THR A 405 4.90 28.26 -9.80
N VAL A 406 6.00 28.83 -9.28
CA VAL A 406 6.33 30.25 -9.42
C VAL A 406 6.62 30.61 -10.87
N SER A 407 7.31 29.75 -11.62
CA SER A 407 7.61 30.00 -13.04
C SER A 407 6.34 30.17 -13.88
N ARG A 408 5.29 29.39 -13.58
CA ARG A 408 3.99 29.40 -14.28
C ARG A 408 2.99 30.44 -13.77
N HIS A 409 3.11 30.85 -12.51
CA HIS A 409 2.11 31.68 -11.83
C HIS A 409 2.77 32.78 -10.99
N ARG A 410 3.59 33.61 -11.63
CA ARG A 410 4.37 34.70 -10.99
C ARG A 410 3.51 35.72 -10.24
N ASP A 411 2.26 35.88 -10.63
CA ASP A 411 1.28 36.83 -10.08
C ASP A 411 0.54 36.30 -8.84
N TRP A 412 0.72 35.03 -8.46
CA TRP A 412 0.00 34.45 -7.32
C TRP A 412 0.58 34.89 -5.96
N PRO A 413 -0.27 35.09 -4.94
CA PRO A 413 0.20 35.34 -3.58
C PRO A 413 1.04 34.19 -3.03
N ALA A 414 2.07 34.50 -2.24
CA ALA A 414 2.98 33.51 -1.65
C ALA A 414 2.24 32.35 -0.95
N ARG A 415 1.23 32.65 -0.13
CA ARG A 415 0.40 31.64 0.54
C ARG A 415 -0.24 30.63 -0.43
N LYS A 416 -0.68 31.09 -1.60
CA LYS A 416 -1.29 30.24 -2.63
C LYS A 416 -0.24 29.41 -3.36
N LEU A 417 0.91 30.00 -3.65
CA LEU A 417 2.07 29.30 -4.22
C LEU A 417 2.50 28.16 -3.32
N ASP A 418 2.72 28.42 -2.03
CA ASP A 418 3.19 27.43 -1.06
C ASP A 418 2.18 26.30 -0.85
N ALA A 419 0.88 26.62 -0.75
CA ALA A 419 -0.17 25.61 -0.65
C ALA A 419 -0.25 24.71 -1.90
N THR A 420 -0.08 25.32 -3.09
CA THR A 420 -0.11 24.58 -4.36
C THR A 420 1.13 23.71 -4.51
N ALA A 421 2.31 24.25 -4.26
CA ALA A 421 3.58 23.52 -4.29
C ALA A 421 3.56 22.31 -3.35
N ARG A 422 3.06 22.49 -2.12
CA ARG A 422 2.89 21.39 -1.16
C ARG A 422 1.91 20.32 -1.68
N ALA A 423 0.79 20.71 -2.28
CA ALA A 423 -0.15 19.75 -2.85
C ALA A 423 0.46 18.96 -4.03
N LEU A 424 1.19 19.64 -4.92
CA LEU A 424 1.87 19.02 -6.06
C LEU A 424 3.00 18.09 -5.62
N ALA A 425 3.83 18.51 -4.67
CA ALA A 425 4.89 17.70 -4.09
C ALA A 425 4.33 16.43 -3.44
N MET A 426 3.27 16.56 -2.63
CA MET A 426 2.63 15.39 -2.03
C MET A 426 1.95 14.48 -3.05
N ALA A 427 1.48 15.01 -4.18
CA ALA A 427 0.97 14.21 -5.29
C ALA A 427 2.12 13.47 -6.02
N ALA A 428 3.24 14.16 -6.29
CA ALA A 428 4.44 13.59 -6.89
C ALA A 428 4.98 12.42 -6.05
N ILE A 429 5.20 12.66 -4.75
CA ILE A 429 5.68 11.64 -3.81
C ILE A 429 4.76 10.42 -3.80
N ARG A 430 3.44 10.63 -3.67
CA ARG A 430 2.49 9.52 -3.63
C ARG A 430 2.45 8.74 -4.93
N TYR A 431 2.34 9.45 -6.05
CA TYR A 431 2.21 8.83 -7.36
C TYR A 431 3.45 7.99 -7.70
N GLU A 432 4.64 8.55 -7.55
CA GLU A 432 5.88 7.86 -7.91
C GLU A 432 6.12 6.61 -7.04
N MET A 433 5.67 6.61 -5.79
CA MET A 433 5.77 5.44 -4.90
C MET A 433 4.72 4.34 -5.19
N LEU A 434 3.66 4.65 -5.93
CA LEU A 434 2.48 3.79 -6.09
C LEU A 434 2.17 3.41 -7.54
N HIS A 435 2.75 4.10 -8.53
CA HIS A 435 2.48 3.85 -9.94
C HIS A 435 3.19 2.58 -10.47
N TYR A 436 4.30 2.18 -9.85
CA TYR A 436 5.01 0.96 -10.19
C TYR A 436 4.43 -0.26 -9.48
N ASP A 437 4.52 -1.41 -10.14
CA ASP A 437 4.21 -2.69 -9.52
C ASP A 437 5.04 -2.91 -8.25
N LEU A 438 4.47 -3.66 -7.30
CA LEU A 438 5.11 -3.89 -6.00
C LEU A 438 6.43 -4.65 -6.13
N ASP A 439 6.59 -5.47 -7.15
CA ASP A 439 7.79 -6.28 -7.43
C ASP A 439 8.87 -5.54 -8.22
N ARG A 440 8.72 -4.23 -8.45
CA ARG A 440 9.72 -3.41 -9.14
C ARG A 440 10.46 -2.46 -8.20
N PRO A 441 11.82 -2.45 -8.22
CA PRO A 441 12.58 -1.43 -7.52
C PRO A 441 12.28 -0.05 -8.12
N ILE A 442 12.27 0.97 -7.27
CA ILE A 442 12.01 2.36 -7.68
C ILE A 442 13.29 3.16 -7.54
N VAL A 443 13.68 3.84 -8.62
CA VAL A 443 14.65 4.94 -8.56
C VAL A 443 13.85 6.23 -8.56
N PHE A 444 13.76 6.89 -7.41
CA PHE A 444 12.97 8.11 -7.27
C PHE A 444 13.75 9.32 -7.78
N ASP A 445 13.42 9.78 -8.99
CA ASP A 445 13.95 11.03 -9.55
C ASP A 445 13.01 12.19 -9.22
N ILE A 446 13.48 13.13 -8.40
CA ILE A 446 12.69 14.29 -7.96
C ILE A 446 12.28 15.17 -9.14
N SER A 447 13.19 15.43 -10.07
CA SER A 447 12.95 16.31 -11.22
C SER A 447 11.86 15.75 -12.12
N ARG A 448 11.90 14.44 -12.38
CA ARG A 448 10.85 13.73 -13.12
C ARG A 448 9.54 13.71 -12.35
N ALA A 449 9.56 13.40 -11.05
CA ALA A 449 8.35 13.23 -10.25
C ALA A 449 7.51 14.52 -10.13
N VAL A 450 8.16 15.70 -10.13
CA VAL A 450 7.46 17.00 -10.06
C VAL A 450 7.04 17.55 -11.43
N SER A 451 7.35 16.86 -12.53
CA SER A 451 6.99 17.28 -13.89
C SER A 451 5.47 17.32 -14.10
N PHE A 452 5.01 18.27 -14.91
CA PHE A 452 3.62 18.35 -15.39
C PHE A 452 3.37 17.55 -16.68
N GLU A 453 4.39 16.87 -17.19
CA GLU A 453 4.32 16.05 -18.39
C GLU A 453 4.48 14.56 -18.04
N GLY A 454 3.82 13.71 -18.82
CA GLY A 454 3.84 12.27 -18.62
C GLY A 454 2.95 11.77 -17.47
N ALA A 455 3.22 10.55 -17.04
CA ALA A 455 2.49 9.89 -15.97
C ALA A 455 3.04 10.33 -14.60
N THR A 456 2.55 11.44 -14.06
CA THR A 456 3.00 12.00 -12.78
C THR A 456 1.84 12.43 -11.89
N GLY A 457 2.12 12.58 -10.59
CA GLY A 457 1.16 13.12 -9.62
C GLY A 457 0.69 14.55 -9.94
N PRO A 458 1.60 15.50 -10.25
CA PRO A 458 1.25 16.84 -10.71
C PRO A 458 0.36 16.86 -11.96
N TYR A 459 0.61 15.98 -12.95
CA TYR A 459 -0.24 15.87 -14.14
C TYR A 459 -1.69 15.51 -13.79
N LEU A 460 -1.90 14.57 -12.86
CA LEU A 460 -3.24 14.22 -12.38
C LEU A 460 -3.93 15.38 -11.65
N GLN A 461 -3.20 16.12 -10.80
CA GLN A 461 -3.73 17.30 -10.11
C GLN A 461 -4.09 18.41 -11.10
N TYR A 462 -3.26 18.64 -12.12
CA TYR A 462 -3.53 19.59 -13.19
C TYR A 462 -4.78 19.21 -13.98
N THR A 463 -4.94 17.92 -14.30
CA THR A 463 -6.15 17.39 -14.97
C THR A 463 -7.40 17.67 -14.15
N LEU A 464 -7.37 17.41 -12.84
CA LEU A 464 -8.46 17.74 -11.93
C LEU A 464 -8.76 19.25 -11.90
N ALA A 465 -7.74 20.10 -11.86
CA ALA A 465 -7.90 21.55 -11.90
C ALA A 465 -8.55 22.02 -13.22
N ARG A 466 -8.14 21.43 -14.36
CA ARG A 466 -8.70 21.70 -15.69
C ARG A 466 -10.17 21.31 -15.77
N VAL A 467 -10.54 20.11 -15.33
CA VAL A 467 -11.94 19.64 -15.28
C VAL A 467 -12.79 20.58 -14.42
N ASN A 468 -12.31 20.95 -13.23
CA ASN A 468 -13.00 21.92 -12.37
C ASN A 468 -13.14 23.29 -13.02
N GLY A 469 -12.15 23.73 -13.80
CA GLY A 469 -12.21 24.95 -14.61
C GLY A 469 -13.32 24.90 -15.66
N ILE A 470 -13.44 23.79 -16.39
CA ILE A 470 -14.49 23.55 -17.39
C ILE A 470 -15.86 23.58 -16.71
N MET A 471 -16.03 22.87 -15.60
CA MET A 471 -17.29 22.85 -14.83
C MET A 471 -17.70 24.23 -14.34
N LYS A 472 -16.76 25.05 -13.83
CA LYS A 472 -17.03 26.44 -13.42
C LYS A 472 -17.47 27.30 -14.60
N LYS A 473 -16.84 27.17 -15.77
CA LYS A 473 -17.21 27.90 -16.99
C LYS A 473 -18.60 27.47 -17.49
N GLY A 474 -18.90 26.18 -17.46
CA GLY A 474 -20.21 25.63 -17.83
C GLY A 474 -21.34 26.19 -16.96
N LYS A 475 -21.19 26.17 -15.63
CA LYS A 475 -22.17 26.75 -14.70
C LYS A 475 -22.43 28.24 -14.94
N LYS A 476 -21.39 29.01 -15.28
CA LYS A 476 -21.55 30.44 -15.62
C LYS A 476 -22.32 30.65 -16.93
N LYS A 477 -22.12 29.79 -17.94
CA LYS A 477 -22.89 29.86 -19.20
C LYS A 477 -24.35 29.45 -19.01
N GLY A 478 -24.63 28.39 -18.24
CA GLY A 478 -25.99 27.96 -17.91
C GLY A 478 -26.82 29.05 -17.22
N ARG A 479 -26.25 29.70 -16.20
CA ARG A 479 -26.89 30.84 -15.51
C ARG A 479 -27.19 32.03 -16.43
N LYS A 480 -26.27 32.37 -17.35
CA LYS A 480 -26.50 33.44 -18.34
C LYS A 480 -27.57 33.06 -19.38
N GLY A 481 -27.74 31.77 -19.68
CA GLY A 481 -28.83 31.27 -20.53
C GLY A 481 -30.20 31.36 -19.85
N GLU A 482 -30.28 30.99 -18.57
CA GLU A 482 -31.51 31.10 -17.76
C GLU A 482 -31.92 32.56 -17.52
N GLU A 483 -30.97 33.47 -17.26
CA GLU A 483 -31.25 34.91 -17.12
C GLU A 483 -31.72 35.55 -18.44
N LYS A 484 -31.21 35.09 -19.60
CA LYS A 484 -31.70 35.52 -20.91
C LYS A 484 -33.07 34.92 -21.23
N GLY A 485 -33.32 33.66 -20.88
CA GLY A 485 -34.64 33.02 -21.02
C GLY A 485 -35.73 33.69 -20.18
N LYS A 486 -35.41 34.14 -18.96
CA LYS A 486 -36.35 34.92 -18.12
C LYS A 486 -36.59 36.35 -18.60
N LYS A 487 -35.66 36.96 -19.34
CA LYS A 487 -35.84 38.29 -19.96
C LYS A 487 -36.52 38.24 -21.33
N GLY A 488 -36.55 37.09 -22.01
CA GLY A 488 -37.23 36.90 -23.30
C GLY A 488 -38.69 36.42 -23.21
N GLY A 489 -39.19 36.08 -22.02
CA GLY A 489 -40.53 35.51 -21.81
C GLY A 489 -41.65 36.50 -21.47
N ARG A 490 -41.53 37.79 -21.82
CA ARG A 490 -42.56 38.82 -21.53
C ARG A 490 -42.97 39.66 -22.74
N ALA A 491 -42.97 39.07 -23.93
CA ALA A 491 -43.33 39.79 -25.16
C ALA A 491 -44.14 38.92 -26.13
N TRP A 492 -45.14 38.17 -25.66
CA TRP A 492 -46.19 37.57 -26.49
C TRP A 492 -47.47 37.35 -25.67
N GLU A 493 -48.05 38.44 -25.16
CA GLU A 493 -49.46 38.50 -24.76
C GLU A 493 -49.98 39.91 -25.07
N THR A 494 -50.45 40.08 -26.30
CA THR A 494 -51.58 40.92 -26.72
C THR A 494 -52.00 40.46 -28.11
#